data_AF-A0A317ZFJ5-F1
#
_entry.id   AF-A0A317ZFJ5-F1
#
_cell.length_a   1.000
_cell.length_b   1.000
_cell.length_c   1.000
_cell.angle_alpha   90.00
_cell.angle_beta   90.00
_cell.angle_gamma   90.00
#
_symmetry.space_group_name_H-M   'P 1'
#
loop_
_entity.id
_entity.type
_entity.pdbx_description
1 polymer ?
#
loop_
_entity_poly.entity_id
_entity_poly.type
_entity_poly.pdbx_seq_one_letter_code
_entity_poly.pdbx_strand_id
1 'polypeptide(L)'
;RKKALKVLEKEDALLPKATVLRCRVRYFTDGAILGSQDFVRSYAGAWQREKKRKYPPKPNLLRGADWQDLATVQGLRKQVFG
;
A
#
# COMPACT_ATOMS: atom_id res chain seq x y z
N ARG A 1 5.39 4.61 -17.44
CA ARG A 1 4.47 3.50 -17.07
C ARG A 1 4.95 2.11 -17.53
N LYS A 2 5.02 1.77 -18.83
CA LYS A 2 5.40 0.40 -19.30
C LYS A 2 6.77 -0.10 -18.79
N LYS A 3 7.80 0.77 -18.77
CA LYS A 3 9.12 0.43 -18.20
C LYS A 3 9.06 0.17 -16.68
N ALA A 4 8.33 0.99 -15.93
CA ALA A 4 8.18 0.84 -14.48
C ALA A 4 7.44 -0.47 -14.10
N LEU A 5 6.41 -0.85 -14.85
CA LEU A 5 5.71 -2.13 -14.67
C LEU A 5 6.64 -3.33 -14.89
N LYS A 6 7.44 -3.31 -15.95
CA LYS A 6 8.37 -4.39 -16.29
C LYS A 6 9.45 -4.58 -15.22
N VAL A 7 9.89 -3.52 -14.55
CA VAL A 7 10.85 -3.56 -13.44
C VAL A 7 10.19 -4.09 -12.16
N LEU A 8 8.94 -3.69 -11.88
CA LEU A 8 8.20 -4.21 -10.72
C LEU A 8 7.86 -5.71 -10.85
N GLU A 9 7.50 -6.17 -12.05
CA GLU A 9 7.08 -7.56 -12.30
C GLU A 9 8.26 -8.55 -12.31
N LYS A 10 9.46 -8.10 -12.69
CA LYS A 10 10.60 -9.01 -12.86
C LYS A 10 11.42 -9.24 -11.59
N GLU A 11 11.45 -8.30 -10.65
CA GLU A 11 12.50 -8.31 -9.61
C GLU A 11 12.05 -7.84 -8.23
N ASP A 12 10.75 -7.60 -7.97
CA ASP A 12 10.28 -6.89 -6.75
C ASP A 12 11.09 -5.58 -6.51
N ALA A 13 11.59 -5.01 -7.62
CA ALA A 13 12.62 -4.00 -7.58
C ALA A 13 12.05 -2.66 -7.13
N LEU A 14 12.77 -2.03 -6.20
CA LEU A 14 12.44 -0.70 -5.68
C LEU A 14 12.69 0.34 -6.78
N LEU A 15 11.62 1.01 -7.21
CA LEU A 15 11.75 2.16 -8.11
C LEU A 15 11.94 3.45 -7.29
N PRO A 16 12.57 4.48 -7.87
CA PRO A 16 12.62 5.80 -7.23
C PRO A 16 11.20 6.33 -6.94
N LYS A 17 10.97 6.89 -5.74
CA LYS A 17 9.66 7.44 -5.32
C LYS A 17 9.05 8.34 -6.40
N ALA A 18 9.84 9.25 -6.98
CA ALA A 18 9.39 10.16 -8.02
C ALA A 18 8.88 9.44 -9.29
N THR A 19 9.42 8.27 -9.62
CA THR A 19 8.96 7.46 -10.76
C THR A 19 7.66 6.74 -10.43
N VAL A 20 7.51 6.26 -9.19
CA VAL A 20 6.30 5.57 -8.72
C VAL A 20 5.14 6.54 -8.58
N LEU A 21 5.35 7.72 -7.95
CA LEU A 21 4.31 8.75 -7.80
C LEU A 21 3.74 9.23 -9.15
N ARG A 22 4.58 9.28 -10.20
CA ARG A 22 4.14 9.63 -11.56
C ARG A 22 3.34 8.52 -12.25
N CYS A 23 3.38 7.30 -11.74
CA CYS A 23 2.59 6.18 -12.24
C CYS A 23 1.43 5.96 -11.27
N ARG A 24 0.22 6.42 -11.60
CA ARG A 24 -1.01 6.27 -10.77
C ARG A 24 -0.96 5.06 -9.82
N VAL A 25 -0.64 5.35 -8.56
CA VAL A 25 -0.33 4.35 -7.53
C VAL A 25 -1.63 3.93 -6.89
N ARG A 26 -1.98 2.64 -6.98
CA ARG A 26 -3.26 2.15 -6.45
C ARG A 26 -3.35 2.25 -4.93
N TYR A 27 -2.25 2.28 -4.19
CA TYR A 27 -2.30 2.48 -2.73
C TYR A 27 -3.00 3.78 -2.34
N PHE A 28 -2.99 4.81 -3.19
CA PHE A 28 -3.66 6.08 -2.93
C PHE A 28 -5.15 6.09 -3.31
N THR A 29 -5.60 5.13 -4.11
CA THR A 29 -7.01 5.01 -4.52
C THR A 29 -7.73 3.86 -3.84
N ASP A 30 -7.04 2.74 -3.66
CA ASP A 30 -7.56 1.47 -3.15
C ASP A 30 -7.21 1.26 -1.66
N GLY A 31 -6.24 2.02 -1.13
CA GLY A 31 -5.85 1.97 0.27
C GLY A 31 -6.84 2.75 1.13
N ALA A 32 -7.67 2.05 1.91
CA ALA A 32 -8.70 2.68 2.75
C ALA A 32 -8.14 3.66 3.81
N ILE A 33 -6.95 3.36 4.35
CA ILE A 33 -6.21 4.20 5.29
C ILE A 33 -4.76 4.16 4.86
N LEU A 34 -4.11 5.32 4.74
CA LEU A 34 -2.71 5.50 4.35
C LEU A 34 -2.01 6.32 5.44
N GLY A 35 -0.88 5.84 5.93
CA GLY A 35 -0.08 6.54 6.94
C GLY A 35 1.07 5.66 7.45
N SER A 36 1.78 6.12 8.48
CA SER A 36 2.78 5.28 9.16
C SER A 36 2.15 4.00 9.68
N GLN A 37 2.96 2.96 9.88
CA GLN A 37 2.46 1.69 10.39
C GLN A 37 1.70 1.83 11.72
N ASP A 38 2.18 2.71 12.61
CA ASP A 38 1.54 2.97 13.90
C ASP A 38 0.22 3.73 13.75
N PHE A 39 0.16 4.69 12.84
CA PHE A 39 -1.08 5.39 12.52
C PHE A 39 -2.12 4.42 11.95
N VAL A 40 -1.74 3.58 11.01
CA VAL A 40 -2.62 2.56 10.42
C VAL A 40 -3.09 1.56 11.48
N ARG A 41 -2.21 1.20 12.43
CA ARG A 41 -2.54 0.29 13.54
C ARG A 41 -3.52 0.92 14.53
N SER A 42 -3.39 2.21 14.84
CA SER A 42 -4.31 2.88 15.78
C SER A 42 -5.75 2.90 15.25
N TYR A 43 -5.92 3.03 13.93
CA TYR A 43 -7.23 2.96 13.28
C TYR A 43 -7.75 1.54 13.03
N ALA A 44 -6.89 0.52 13.07
CA ALA A 44 -7.27 -0.87 12.78
C ALA A 44 -8.35 -1.39 13.75
N GLY A 45 -8.32 -0.97 15.02
CA GLY A 45 -9.31 -1.38 16.03
C GLY A 45 -10.70 -0.77 15.79
N ALA A 46 -10.76 0.51 15.44
CA ALA A 46 -12.02 1.16 15.06
C ALA A 46 -12.61 0.52 13.80
N TRP A 47 -11.77 0.29 12.79
CA TRP A 47 -12.15 -0.37 11.54
C TRP A 47 -12.63 -1.81 11.73
N GLN A 48 -12.01 -2.57 12.65
CA GLN A 48 -12.44 -3.93 12.99
C GLN A 48 -13.87 -3.93 13.53
N ARG A 49 -14.19 -3.02 14.46
CA ARG A 49 -15.51 -2.89 15.07
C ARG A 49 -16.56 -2.49 14.04
N GLU A 50 -16.28 -1.48 13.23
CA GLU A 50 -17.20 -1.00 12.19
C GLU A 50 -17.52 -2.09 11.16
N LYS A 51 -16.50 -2.84 10.71
CA LYS A 51 -16.65 -3.92 9.73
C LYS A 51 -17.01 -5.27 10.35
N LYS A 52 -17.30 -5.34 11.66
CA LYS A 52 -17.64 -6.56 12.42
C LYS A 52 -16.69 -7.73 12.14
N ARG A 53 -15.39 -7.45 12.05
CA ARG A 53 -14.37 -8.47 11.71
C ARG A 53 -13.94 -9.26 12.94
N LYS A 54 -13.76 -10.58 12.77
CA LYS A 54 -13.24 -11.48 13.82
C LYS A 54 -11.81 -11.13 14.26
N TYR A 55 -10.97 -10.65 13.33
CA TYR A 55 -9.58 -10.27 13.59
C TYR A 55 -9.29 -8.85 13.10
N PRO A 56 -8.43 -8.10 13.81
CA PRO A 56 -8.02 -6.78 13.37
C PRO A 56 -7.24 -6.88 12.04
N PRO A 57 -7.47 -5.95 11.10
CA PRO A 57 -6.68 -5.90 9.88
C PRO A 57 -5.22 -5.58 10.22
N LYS A 58 -4.28 -6.30 9.58
CA LYS A 58 -2.85 -6.03 9.72
C LYS A 58 -2.46 -4.88 8.78
N PRO A 59 -1.67 -3.89 9.24
CA PRO A 59 -1.05 -2.91 8.36
C PRO A 59 -0.19 -3.60 7.29
N ASN A 60 -0.30 -3.16 6.04
CA ASN A 60 0.46 -3.68 4.91
C ASN A 60 1.42 -2.59 4.42
N LEU A 61 2.72 -2.85 4.43
CA LEU A 61 3.71 -1.91 3.91
C LEU A 61 3.54 -1.74 2.40
N LEU A 62 3.77 -0.52 1.92
CA LEU A 62 3.72 -0.24 0.49
C LEU A 62 4.91 -0.90 -0.21
N ARG A 63 4.66 -1.40 -1.43
CA ARG A 63 5.66 -2.02 -2.29
C ARG A 63 5.98 -1.14 -3.49
N GLY A 64 7.11 -1.43 -4.14
CA GLY A 64 7.50 -0.83 -5.42
C GLY A 64 8.35 0.45 -5.32
N ALA A 65 8.59 0.97 -4.12
CA ALA A 65 9.64 1.94 -3.83
C ALA A 65 10.03 1.79 -2.36
N ASP A 66 11.14 2.41 -1.95
CA ASP A 66 11.42 2.62 -0.53
C ASP A 66 10.40 3.62 0.01
N TRP A 67 9.33 3.12 0.63
CA TRP A 67 8.29 3.94 1.26
C TRP A 67 8.50 4.10 2.77
N GLN A 68 9.65 3.66 3.29
CA GLN A 68 9.95 3.63 4.72
C GLN A 68 8.86 2.87 5.50
N ASP A 69 8.17 3.54 6.42
CA ASP A 69 7.17 2.97 7.33
C ASP A 69 5.73 3.16 6.83
N LEU A 70 5.55 3.68 5.62
CA LEU A 70 4.23 3.92 5.06
C LEU A 70 3.50 2.59 4.83
N ALA A 71 2.26 2.53 5.32
CA ALA A 71 1.42 1.35 5.31
C ALA A 71 -0.02 1.67 4.89
N THR A 72 -0.76 0.63 4.52
CA THR A 72 -2.20 0.67 4.30
C THR A 72 -2.95 -0.42 5.08
N VAL A 73 -4.16 -0.12 5.55
CA VAL A 73 -5.05 -1.14 6.18
C VAL A 73 -5.46 -2.22 5.17
N GLN A 74 -5.64 -1.84 3.90
CA GLN A 74 -6.04 -2.74 2.84
C GLN A 74 -4.84 -3.09 1.98
N GLY A 75 -4.46 -4.37 2.00
CA GLY A 75 -3.45 -4.91 1.10
C GLY A 75 -3.90 -4.80 -0.35
N LEU A 76 -2.95 -4.51 -1.23
CA LEU A 76 -3.21 -4.43 -2.66
C LEU A 76 -3.57 -5.81 -3.22
N ARG A 77 -4.77 -5.94 -3.82
CA ARG A 77 -5.22 -7.20 -4.44
C ARG A 77 -4.84 -7.32 -5.92
N LYS A 78 -4.44 -6.21 -6.54
CA LYS A 78 -4.06 -6.09 -7.94
C LYS A 78 -2.66 -5.47 -8.02
N GLN A 79 -2.12 -5.30 -9.23
CA GLN A 79 -0.80 -4.68 -9.43
C GLN A 79 -0.71 -3.26 -8.84
N VAL A 80 0.49 -2.85 -8.42
CA VAL A 80 0.78 -1.53 -7.79
C VAL A 80 0.32 -0.34 -8.63
N PHE A 81 0.33 -0.49 -9.96
CA PHE A 81 -0.09 0.53 -10.90
C PHE A 81 -1.47 0.23 -11.50
N GLY A 82 -2.30 1.26 -11.71
CA GLY A 82 -3.67 1.12 -12.23
C GLY A 82 -4.22 2.40 -12.77
#